data_AF-A0A511TG95-F1
#
_entry.id   AF-A0A511TG95-F1
#
_cell.length_a   1.000
_cell.length_b   1.000
_cell.length_c   1.000
_cell.angle_alpha   90.00
_cell.angle_beta   90.00
_cell.angle_gamma   90.00
#
_symmetry.space_group_name_H-M   'P 1'
#
loop_
_entity.id
_entity.type
_entity.pdbx_description
1 polymer ?
#
loop_
_entity_poly.entity_id
_entity_poly.type
_entity_poly.pdbx_seq_one_letter_code
_entity_poly.pdbx_strand_id
1 'polypeptide(L)'
;MNDSQSEFLERALAAFERHEGEDALEQLLSAWRESRSERLAWLIERMSVLLPAWLAPLTGPIDLPLLVEDLLLLANHKYPRVLSTELIDPGKWPADPRLTPVLLALAPMPVAQQGPGRIFDHVCDLLDIVRDPRGLEPLHALRATLPPDTRSTNRLDVTLQRIASQQISPLDTKTSTLCDALEQALTRREEATARSAPLREALLARVTAHPDDDSPRQVLADHLMEQGDPLGELITLQCMPQRDEARVTRLLEVHGNRWAAPLGPCVVHQLVRLERAFPVAVTVAMSPSWRLLPPPGPFWSTVREIDWSGSGYGAQAEWLAHPNLGQVTVLRQVNVRIARRLGEHPLPVRRLELTGPLAHEAPDVFMGLAALPRLSWVEVQEAEPQDVLLCASSPLARRLERFKASSLREWSLTVAPTAGVPIEATLEHESHCAALAEALRAAAGFGVHALRLHSRRRLGARHRSLLEAATARYTRVEWDLPRGFW
;
A
#
# COMPACT_ATOMS: atom_id res chain seq x y z
N MET A 1 9.99 39.15 1.05
CA MET A 1 9.40 39.85 2.20
C MET A 1 9.29 38.78 3.28
N ASN A 2 9.94 38.95 4.43
CA ASN A 2 9.76 38.01 5.54
C ASN A 2 8.37 38.29 6.11
N ASP A 3 7.42 37.39 5.86
CA ASP A 3 6.12 37.41 6.52
C ASP A 3 6.37 37.38 8.04
N SER A 4 5.68 38.26 8.79
CA SER A 4 5.86 38.30 10.24
C SER A 4 5.29 37.02 10.89
N GLN A 5 5.85 36.58 12.00
CA GLN A 5 5.35 35.40 12.74
C GLN A 5 3.84 35.49 13.04
N SER A 6 3.33 36.70 13.26
CA SER A 6 1.91 36.97 13.46
C SER A 6 1.04 36.71 12.22
N GLU A 7 1.55 36.93 11.01
CA GLU A 7 0.82 36.67 9.76
C GLU A 7 0.65 35.17 9.50
N PHE A 8 1.68 34.37 9.79
CA PHE A 8 1.56 32.91 9.72
C PHE A 8 0.47 32.40 10.67
N LEU A 9 0.41 32.92 11.90
CA LEU A 9 -0.60 32.51 12.87
C LEU A 9 -2.02 32.97 12.52
N GLU A 10 -2.17 34.16 11.95
CA GLU A 10 -3.47 34.64 11.43
C GLU A 10 -3.98 33.72 10.31
N ARG A 11 -3.11 33.36 9.35
CA ARG A 11 -3.45 32.42 8.28
C ARG A 11 -3.74 31.03 8.83
N ALA A 12 -2.97 30.56 9.81
CA ALA A 12 -3.18 29.26 10.44
C ALA A 12 -4.55 29.17 11.11
N LEU A 13 -4.93 30.20 11.88
CA LEU A 13 -6.23 30.26 12.54
C LEU A 13 -7.37 30.31 11.52
N ALA A 14 -7.27 31.16 10.50
CA ALA A 14 -8.29 31.27 9.45
C ALA A 14 -8.45 29.98 8.63
N ALA A 15 -7.35 29.29 8.32
CA ALA A 15 -7.40 27.98 7.66
C ALA A 15 -8.03 26.91 8.58
N PHE A 16 -7.65 26.90 9.85
CA PHE A 16 -8.20 25.95 10.82
C PHE A 16 -9.72 26.10 10.99
N GLU A 17 -10.22 27.34 11.06
CA GLU A 17 -11.66 27.64 11.14
C GLU A 17 -12.42 27.25 9.87
N ARG A 18 -11.76 27.27 8.70
CA ARG A 18 -12.30 26.79 7.42
C ARG A 18 -12.21 25.27 7.24
N HIS A 19 -11.77 24.54 8.26
CA HIS A 19 -11.48 23.09 8.20
C HIS A 19 -10.34 22.72 7.23
N GLU A 20 -9.53 23.68 6.81
CA GLU A 20 -8.33 23.50 5.98
C GLU A 20 -7.13 23.19 6.90
N GLY A 21 -7.18 22.06 7.59
CA GLY A 21 -6.18 21.76 8.63
C GLY A 21 -4.76 21.56 8.09
N GLU A 22 -4.61 21.13 6.84
CA GLU A 22 -3.31 20.99 6.16
C GLU A 22 -2.61 22.35 6.04
N ASP A 23 -3.30 23.31 5.44
CA ASP A 23 -2.83 24.69 5.33
C ASP A 23 -2.53 25.25 6.72
N ALA A 24 -3.41 25.02 7.69
CA ALA A 24 -3.20 25.48 9.07
C ALA A 24 -1.90 24.94 9.68
N LEU A 25 -1.61 23.64 9.50
CA LEU A 25 -0.39 23.01 9.98
C LEU A 25 0.84 23.55 9.26
N GLU A 26 0.78 23.75 7.94
CA GLU A 26 1.89 24.30 7.17
C GLU A 26 2.25 25.72 7.64
N GLN A 27 1.23 26.56 7.88
CA GLN A 27 1.43 27.91 8.42
C GLN A 27 2.05 27.86 9.84
N LEU A 28 1.58 26.94 10.71
CA LEU A 28 2.16 26.75 12.04
C LEU A 28 3.62 26.29 11.99
N LEU A 29 3.94 25.35 11.11
CA LEU A 29 5.32 24.87 10.93
C LEU A 29 6.22 25.99 10.42
N SER A 30 5.72 26.85 9.55
CA SER A 30 6.45 28.02 9.07
C SER A 30 6.71 29.01 10.22
N ALA A 31 5.71 29.31 11.05
CA ALA A 31 5.88 30.13 12.26
C ALA A 31 6.88 29.52 13.25
N TRP A 32 6.83 28.20 13.45
CA TRP A 32 7.77 27.51 14.33
C TRP A 32 9.20 27.48 13.78
N ARG A 33 9.39 27.41 12.46
CA ARG A 33 10.73 27.45 11.86
C ARG A 33 11.48 28.75 12.13
N GLU A 34 10.76 29.86 12.20
CA GLU A 34 11.31 31.18 12.51
C GLU A 34 11.63 31.33 14.01
N SER A 35 10.77 30.84 14.90
CA SER A 35 10.87 31.15 16.33
C SER A 35 11.41 30.02 17.22
N ARG A 36 11.30 28.76 16.76
CA ARG A 36 11.47 27.52 17.54
C ARG A 36 10.77 27.52 18.91
N SER A 37 9.61 28.18 19.00
CA SER A 37 8.87 28.28 20.26
C SER A 37 8.33 26.91 20.68
N GLU A 38 8.55 26.53 21.93
CA GLU A 38 7.99 25.31 22.53
C GLU A 38 6.45 25.32 22.47
N ARG A 39 5.85 26.51 22.65
CA ARG A 39 4.39 26.68 22.59
C ARG A 39 3.84 26.34 21.20
N LEU A 40 4.51 26.81 20.15
CA LEU A 40 4.13 26.47 18.77
C LEU A 40 4.36 24.99 18.47
N ALA A 41 5.43 24.40 19.01
CA ALA A 41 5.68 22.97 18.87
C ALA A 41 4.55 22.12 19.44
N TRP A 42 4.04 22.50 20.62
CA TRP A 42 2.91 21.83 21.25
C TRP A 42 1.59 22.00 20.47
N LEU A 43 1.35 23.21 19.95
CA LEU A 43 0.22 23.48 19.05
C LEU A 43 0.26 22.63 17.78
N ILE A 44 1.45 22.49 17.17
CA ILE A 44 1.69 21.64 16.01
C ILE A 44 1.38 20.17 16.34
N GLU A 45 1.86 19.66 17.47
CA GLU A 45 1.59 18.29 17.93
C GLU A 45 0.10 18.05 18.14
N ARG A 46 -0.60 18.94 18.85
CA ARG A 46 -2.06 18.83 19.07
C ARG A 46 -2.85 18.91 17.77
N MET A 47 -2.54 19.88 16.92
CA MET A 47 -3.19 20.01 15.63
C MET A 47 -2.94 18.76 14.78
N SER A 48 -1.73 18.19 14.82
CA SER A 48 -1.40 16.97 14.08
C SER A 48 -2.19 15.74 14.54
N VAL A 49 -2.66 15.69 15.80
CA VAL A 49 -3.54 14.62 16.30
C VAL A 49 -4.97 14.82 15.80
N LEU A 50 -5.41 16.09 15.67
CA LEU A 50 -6.75 16.46 15.22
C LEU A 50 -6.93 16.44 13.72
N LEU A 51 -5.85 16.68 12.99
CA LEU A 51 -5.76 16.29 11.61
C LEU A 51 -6.02 14.79 11.60
N PRO A 52 -7.12 14.34 10.98
CA PRO A 52 -7.40 12.92 10.90
C PRO A 52 -6.13 12.32 10.34
N ALA A 53 -5.50 11.44 11.14
CA ALA A 53 -4.26 10.83 10.75
C ALA A 53 -4.42 10.35 9.31
N TRP A 54 -3.31 10.38 8.57
CA TRP A 54 -3.17 9.88 7.20
C TRP A 54 -3.40 11.03 6.20
N LEU A 55 -2.37 11.69 5.64
CA LEU A 55 -2.41 12.43 4.37
C LEU A 55 -1.46 11.74 3.38
N ALA A 56 -1.06 12.39 2.29
CA ALA A 56 -0.36 11.78 1.15
C ALA A 56 0.78 12.71 0.69
N PRO A 57 1.87 12.25 0.03
CA PRO A 57 2.61 10.98 0.15
C PRO A 57 3.71 11.08 1.22
N LEU A 58 4.43 9.96 1.47
CA LEU A 58 5.57 9.70 2.39
C LEU A 58 6.74 10.74 2.47
N THR A 59 6.56 11.93 1.92
CA THR A 59 7.42 13.09 1.95
C THR A 59 6.56 14.35 2.12
N GLY A 60 6.23 14.70 3.36
CA GLY A 60 5.49 15.91 3.70
C GLY A 60 5.32 16.04 5.22
N PRO A 61 5.08 17.25 5.75
CA PRO A 61 4.94 17.41 7.19
C PRO A 61 3.76 16.62 7.76
N ILE A 62 2.64 16.48 7.04
CA ILE A 62 1.45 15.85 7.63
C ILE A 62 1.64 14.34 7.85
N ASP A 63 2.40 13.66 7.00
CA ASP A 63 2.66 12.22 7.08
C ASP A 63 3.76 11.84 8.07
N LEU A 64 4.36 12.85 8.68
CA LEU A 64 5.43 12.68 9.64
C LEU A 64 5.07 11.74 10.80
N PRO A 65 3.88 11.78 11.43
CA PRO A 65 3.54 10.86 12.52
C PRO A 65 3.55 9.37 12.10
N LEU A 66 3.08 9.05 10.88
CA LEU A 66 3.09 7.67 10.37
C LEU A 66 4.52 7.20 10.08
N LEU A 67 5.31 8.04 9.40
CA LEU A 67 6.73 7.77 9.16
C LEU A 67 7.47 7.56 10.48
N VAL A 68 7.11 8.34 11.50
CA VAL A 68 7.65 8.28 12.84
C VAL A 68 7.27 6.99 13.58
N GLU A 69 6.02 6.53 13.47
CA GLU A 69 5.59 5.22 13.99
C GLU A 69 6.32 4.06 13.31
N ASP A 70 6.48 4.12 11.98
CA ASP A 70 7.22 3.11 11.22
C ASP A 70 8.69 3.04 11.67
N LEU A 71 9.34 4.17 11.94
CA LEU A 71 10.71 4.19 12.47
C LEU A 71 10.81 3.47 13.83
N LEU A 72 9.88 3.71 14.75
CA LEU A 72 9.83 3.03 16.05
C LEU A 72 9.55 1.54 15.89
N LEU A 73 8.65 1.17 14.98
CA LEU A 73 8.32 -0.22 14.70
C LEU A 73 9.53 -0.97 14.12
N LEU A 74 10.23 -0.38 13.15
CA LEU A 74 11.47 -0.91 12.58
C LEU A 74 12.57 -1.09 13.64
N ALA A 75 12.69 -0.11 14.55
CA ALA A 75 13.66 -0.17 15.64
C ALA A 75 13.33 -1.29 16.65
N ASN A 76 12.06 -1.41 17.05
CA ASN A 76 11.60 -2.44 17.98
C ASN A 76 11.74 -3.86 17.42
N HIS A 77 11.52 -4.04 16.12
CA HIS A 77 11.70 -5.33 15.45
C HIS A 77 13.15 -5.62 15.02
N LYS A 78 14.11 -4.77 15.42
CA LYS A 78 15.55 -4.96 15.18
C LYS A 78 15.91 -5.08 13.70
N TYR A 79 15.43 -4.16 12.87
CA TYR A 79 15.78 -4.04 11.45
C TYR A 79 16.78 -2.89 11.17
N PRO A 80 18.04 -2.94 11.67
CA PRO A 80 18.95 -1.80 11.68
C PRO A 80 19.30 -1.28 10.27
N ARG A 81 19.40 -2.17 9.26
CA ARG A 81 19.74 -1.75 7.90
C ARG A 81 18.63 -0.92 7.25
N VAL A 82 17.38 -1.35 7.41
CA VAL A 82 16.22 -0.63 6.88
C VAL A 82 16.09 0.70 7.60
N LEU A 83 16.17 0.69 8.93
CA LEU A 83 16.15 1.91 9.74
C LEU A 83 17.24 2.91 9.34
N SER A 84 18.48 2.45 9.11
CA SER A 84 19.57 3.28 8.60
C SER A 84 19.25 3.89 7.24
N THR A 85 18.70 3.11 6.30
CA THR A 85 18.29 3.60 4.97
C THR A 85 17.15 4.62 5.03
N GLU A 86 16.21 4.50 5.97
CA GLU A 86 15.15 5.49 6.14
C GLU A 86 15.65 6.81 6.73
N LEU A 87 16.67 6.77 7.59
CA LEU A 87 17.20 7.94 8.28
C LEU A 87 18.34 8.65 7.51
N ILE A 88 19.00 7.98 6.55
CA ILE A 88 20.21 8.50 5.89
C ILE A 88 19.97 9.68 4.94
N ASP A 89 18.75 9.85 4.44
CA ASP A 89 18.41 10.93 3.52
C ASP A 89 17.85 12.14 4.28
N PRO A 90 18.67 13.14 4.65
CA PRO A 90 18.20 14.34 5.35
C PRO A 90 17.26 15.20 4.49
N GLY A 91 17.26 15.04 3.16
CA GLY A 91 16.32 15.74 2.27
C GLY A 91 14.88 15.23 2.39
N LYS A 92 14.71 14.02 2.93
CA LYS A 92 13.40 13.42 3.20
C LYS A 92 12.68 14.05 4.40
N TRP A 93 13.41 14.56 5.38
CA TRP A 93 12.87 14.92 6.69
C TRP A 93 12.81 16.45 6.87
N PRO A 94 11.60 17.05 6.99
CA PRO A 94 11.49 18.49 7.22
C PRO A 94 11.94 18.86 8.63
N ALA A 95 12.36 20.12 8.83
CA ALA A 95 12.52 20.68 10.16
C ALA A 95 11.14 20.83 10.81
N ASP A 96 10.79 19.85 11.66
CA ASP A 96 9.47 19.67 12.24
C ASP A 96 9.57 19.16 13.69
N PRO A 97 8.90 19.80 14.66
CA PRO A 97 9.04 19.46 16.07
C PRO A 97 8.49 18.07 16.42
N ARG A 98 7.61 17.50 15.58
CA ARG A 98 7.03 16.17 15.82
C ARG A 98 8.03 15.03 15.65
N LEU A 99 9.18 15.28 15.02
CA LEU A 99 10.28 14.31 14.97
C LEU A 99 10.98 14.13 16.32
N THR A 100 11.02 15.19 17.14
CA THR A 100 11.82 15.22 18.38
C THR A 100 11.49 14.06 19.32
N PRO A 101 10.22 13.79 19.69
CA PRO A 101 9.91 12.71 20.65
C PRO A 101 10.42 11.34 20.20
N VAL A 102 10.39 11.05 18.90
CA VAL A 102 10.81 9.76 18.38
C VAL A 102 12.30 9.65 18.17
N LEU A 103 12.97 10.71 17.75
CA LEU A 103 14.43 10.74 17.74
C LEU A 103 14.99 10.54 19.16
N LEU A 104 14.35 11.15 20.17
CA LEU A 104 14.68 10.94 21.57
C LEU A 104 14.41 9.52 22.06
N ALA A 105 13.34 8.87 21.58
CA ALA A 105 13.03 7.48 21.92
C ALA A 105 13.99 6.49 21.23
N LEU A 106 14.43 6.78 20.01
CA LEU A 106 15.35 5.96 19.23
C LEU A 106 16.80 6.04 19.75
N ALA A 107 17.27 7.24 20.13
CA ALA A 107 18.65 7.49 20.55
C ALA A 107 19.18 6.55 21.66
N PRO A 108 18.41 6.20 22.72
CA PRO A 108 18.87 5.26 23.75
C PRO A 108 18.79 3.79 23.33
N MET A 109 18.13 3.45 22.22
CA MET A 109 17.91 2.04 21.87
C MET A 109 19.20 1.32 21.49
N PRO A 110 19.35 0.02 21.83
CA PRO A 110 20.52 -0.78 21.44
C PRO A 110 20.76 -0.79 19.93
N VAL A 111 19.68 -0.78 19.13
CA VAL A 111 19.77 -0.75 17.66
C VAL A 111 20.43 0.54 17.15
N ALA A 112 20.23 1.68 17.84
CA ALA A 112 20.85 2.94 17.49
C ALA A 112 22.31 3.01 17.97
N GLN A 113 22.56 2.62 19.23
CA GLN A 113 23.88 2.75 19.86
C GLN A 113 24.91 1.72 19.39
N GLN A 114 24.47 0.49 19.12
CA GLN A 114 25.35 -0.66 18.85
C GLN A 114 25.07 -1.34 17.51
N GLY A 115 24.02 -0.91 16.81
CA GLY A 115 23.62 -1.50 15.54
C GLY A 115 24.53 -1.10 14.36
N PRO A 116 24.55 -1.91 13.29
CA PRO A 116 25.24 -1.55 12.05
C PRO A 116 24.55 -0.35 11.38
N GLY A 117 25.32 0.48 10.66
CA GLY A 117 24.76 1.54 9.80
C GLY A 117 24.70 2.96 10.38
N ARG A 118 25.48 3.27 11.43
CA ARG A 118 25.63 4.65 11.95
C ARG A 118 24.30 5.33 12.31
N ILE A 119 23.31 4.55 12.76
CA ILE A 119 21.96 5.04 13.08
C ILE A 119 22.00 6.19 14.09
N PHE A 120 22.83 6.08 15.13
CA PHE A 120 23.00 7.17 16.10
C PHE A 120 23.50 8.49 15.47
N ASP A 121 24.40 8.41 14.49
CA ASP A 121 24.88 9.60 13.77
C ASP A 121 23.72 10.24 12.99
N HIS A 122 22.90 9.44 12.30
CA HIS A 122 21.73 9.92 11.56
C HIS A 122 20.65 10.51 12.48
N VAL A 123 20.44 9.94 13.66
CA VAL A 123 19.56 10.53 14.68
C VAL A 123 20.08 11.92 15.09
N CYS A 124 21.39 12.06 15.33
CA CYS A 124 21.99 13.37 15.63
C CYS A 124 21.89 14.33 14.44
N ASP A 125 22.06 13.86 13.20
CA ASP A 125 21.90 14.67 11.99
C ASP A 125 20.47 15.23 11.88
N LEU A 126 19.45 14.42 12.17
CA LEU A 126 18.05 14.86 12.17
C LEU A 126 17.74 15.81 13.34
N LEU A 127 18.27 15.55 14.54
CA LEU A 127 18.15 16.49 15.67
C LEU A 127 18.81 17.85 15.34
N ASP A 128 19.93 17.85 14.61
CA ASP A 128 20.60 19.05 14.11
C ASP A 128 19.78 19.82 13.06
N ILE A 129 18.90 19.13 12.32
CA ILE A 129 17.98 19.72 11.33
C ILE A 129 16.75 20.31 12.03
N VAL A 130 16.15 19.54 12.94
CA VAL A 130 14.92 19.91 13.65
C VAL A 130 15.19 21.07 14.61
N ARG A 131 16.24 20.96 15.44
CA ARG A 131 16.65 21.93 16.47
C ARG A 131 15.52 22.36 17.40
N ASP A 132 14.77 21.38 17.90
CA ASP A 132 13.73 21.61 18.89
C ASP A 132 14.36 21.73 20.29
N PRO A 133 14.20 22.88 20.98
CA PRO A 133 14.80 23.09 22.30
C PRO A 133 14.29 22.11 23.37
N ARG A 134 13.09 21.54 23.20
CA ARG A 134 12.51 20.54 24.12
C ARG A 134 13.37 19.27 24.20
N GLY A 135 14.24 19.03 23.22
CA GLY A 135 15.17 17.90 23.23
C GLY A 135 16.40 18.07 24.12
N LEU A 136 16.72 19.29 24.56
CA LEU A 136 17.98 19.55 25.28
C LEU A 136 18.11 18.76 26.58
N GLU A 137 17.09 18.81 27.45
CA GLU A 137 17.14 18.14 28.74
C GLU A 137 17.21 16.59 28.60
N PRO A 138 16.35 15.93 27.80
CA PRO A 138 16.49 14.50 27.54
C PRO A 138 17.83 14.10 26.91
N LEU A 139 18.40 14.90 26.01
CA LEU A 139 19.70 14.63 25.40
C LEU A 139 20.86 14.80 26.37
N HIS A 140 20.79 15.77 27.30
CA HIS A 140 21.75 15.88 28.40
C HIS A 140 21.69 14.67 29.33
N ALA A 141 20.48 14.19 29.66
CA ALA A 141 20.31 12.96 30.43
C ALA A 141 20.91 11.75 29.70
N LEU A 142 20.63 11.58 28.41
CA LEU A 142 21.24 10.54 27.59
C LEU A 142 22.77 10.65 27.56
N ARG A 143 23.30 11.85 27.37
CA ARG A 143 24.75 12.12 27.33
C ARG A 143 25.45 11.68 28.61
N ALA A 144 24.79 11.80 29.77
CA ALA A 144 25.32 11.37 31.06
C ALA A 144 25.41 9.84 31.20
N THR A 145 24.64 9.08 30.42
CA THR A 145 24.66 7.61 30.43
C THR A 145 25.71 7.00 29.50
N LEU A 146 26.23 7.79 28.56
CA LEU A 146 27.16 7.30 27.53
C LEU A 146 28.62 7.32 28.00
N PRO A 147 29.46 6.35 27.58
CA PRO A 147 30.88 6.35 27.91
C PRO A 147 31.59 7.60 27.36
N PRO A 148 32.52 8.21 28.12
CA PRO A 148 33.27 9.37 27.66
C PRO A 148 34.14 9.03 26.44
N ASP A 149 34.46 10.07 25.66
CA ASP A 149 35.41 10.03 24.52
C ASP A 149 35.08 9.02 23.41
N THR A 150 33.80 8.66 23.27
CA THR A 150 33.32 7.91 22.12
C THR A 150 32.94 8.83 20.97
N ARG A 151 32.92 8.28 19.74
CA ARG A 151 32.41 9.00 18.58
C ARG A 151 30.97 9.49 18.78
N SER A 152 30.12 8.64 19.37
CA SER A 152 28.72 8.96 19.66
C SER A 152 28.58 10.10 20.67
N THR A 153 29.38 10.12 21.75
CA THR A 153 29.38 11.25 22.68
C THR A 153 29.84 12.54 22.03
N ASN A 154 30.89 12.50 21.22
CA ASN A 154 31.37 13.69 20.51
C ASN A 154 30.32 14.22 19.52
N ARG A 155 29.61 13.33 18.81
CA ARG A 155 28.51 13.72 17.91
C ARG A 155 27.37 14.37 18.69
N LEU A 156 26.96 13.76 19.81
CA LEU A 156 25.89 14.28 20.67
C LEU A 156 26.24 15.64 21.28
N ASP A 157 27.48 15.84 21.72
CA ASP A 157 27.95 17.13 22.27
C ASP A 157 27.86 18.25 21.23
N VAL A 158 28.23 17.97 19.98
CA VAL A 158 28.07 18.92 18.86
C VAL A 158 26.60 19.25 18.63
N THR A 159 25.72 18.26 18.67
CA THR A 159 24.27 18.46 18.51
C THR A 159 23.67 19.28 19.65
N LEU A 160 23.99 18.96 20.90
CA LEU A 160 23.60 19.73 22.07
C LEU A 160 24.03 21.20 21.96
N GLN A 161 25.27 21.46 21.55
CA GLN A 161 25.78 22.82 21.36
C GLN A 161 25.04 23.57 20.23
N ARG A 162 24.68 22.89 19.15
CA ARG A 162 23.93 23.49 18.03
C ARG A 162 22.50 23.85 18.41
N ILE A 163 21.83 23.00 19.20
CA ILE A 163 20.49 23.28 19.69
C ILE A 163 20.54 24.39 20.74
N ALA A 164 21.48 24.34 21.68
CA ALA A 164 21.61 25.33 22.76
C ALA A 164 22.05 26.73 22.27
N SER A 165 22.82 26.81 21.19
CA SER A 165 23.24 28.10 20.61
C SER A 165 22.15 28.77 19.78
N GLN A 166 20.99 28.14 19.62
CA GLN A 166 19.86 28.72 18.90
C GLN A 166 19.21 29.85 19.70
N GLN A 167 19.09 31.01 19.05
CA GLN A 167 18.36 32.15 19.62
C GLN A 167 16.85 31.90 19.52
N ILE A 168 16.20 31.73 20.67
CA ILE A 168 14.74 31.63 20.78
C ILE A 168 14.22 33.03 21.06
N SER A 169 13.51 33.62 20.09
CA SER A 169 12.87 34.92 20.29
C SER A 169 11.57 34.73 21.09
N PRO A 170 11.35 35.49 22.18
CA PRO A 170 10.08 35.43 22.89
C PRO A 170 8.93 35.88 21.99
N LEU A 171 7.76 35.22 22.11
CA LEU A 171 6.57 35.59 21.35
C LEU A 171 6.12 36.99 21.79
N ASP A 172 5.84 37.87 20.83
CA ASP A 172 5.24 39.17 21.14
C ASP A 172 3.77 39.01 21.60
N THR A 173 3.18 40.07 22.15
CA THR A 173 1.82 40.06 22.68
C THR A 173 0.77 39.64 21.64
N LYS A 174 0.94 40.06 20.37
CA LYS A 174 0.00 39.74 19.28
C LYS A 174 0.05 38.25 18.95
N THR A 175 1.27 37.72 18.79
CA THR A 175 1.57 36.32 18.53
C THR A 175 1.07 35.43 19.67
N SER A 176 1.27 35.85 20.93
CA SER A 176 0.74 35.13 22.10
C SER A 176 -0.79 35.06 22.08
N THR A 177 -1.46 36.16 21.74
CA THR A 177 -2.94 36.21 21.67
C THR A 177 -3.49 35.29 20.57
N LEU A 178 -2.81 35.21 19.42
CA LEU A 178 -3.17 34.29 18.34
C LEU A 178 -2.96 32.82 18.74
N CYS A 179 -1.89 32.51 19.46
CA CYS A 179 -1.70 31.18 20.05
C CYS A 179 -2.84 30.82 21.01
N ASP A 180 -3.25 31.73 21.90
CA ASP A 180 -4.39 31.51 22.82
C ASP A 180 -5.69 31.19 22.06
N ALA A 181 -5.97 31.95 20.99
CA ALA A 181 -7.14 31.75 20.15
C ALA A 181 -7.12 30.37 19.45
N LEU A 182 -5.96 29.97 18.93
CA LEU A 182 -5.80 28.68 18.28
C LEU A 182 -5.91 27.51 19.27
N GLU A 183 -5.33 27.64 20.47
CA GLU A 183 -5.48 26.65 21.55
C GLU A 183 -6.95 26.44 21.91
N GLN A 184 -7.73 27.52 22.04
CA GLN A 184 -9.16 27.43 22.31
C GLN A 184 -9.94 26.80 21.15
N ALA A 185 -9.57 27.10 19.90
CA ALA A 185 -10.19 26.50 18.72
C ALA A 185 -9.90 24.98 18.64
N LEU A 186 -8.66 24.56 18.92
CA LEU A 186 -8.25 23.16 18.98
C LEU A 186 -9.04 22.41 20.06
N THR A 187 -9.10 22.95 21.29
CA THR A 187 -9.84 22.31 22.39
C THR A 187 -11.32 22.11 22.03
N ARG A 188 -11.99 23.11 21.43
CA ARG A 188 -13.38 22.97 20.98
C ARG A 188 -13.55 21.84 19.96
N ARG A 189 -12.59 21.68 19.04
CA ARG A 189 -12.63 20.63 18.02
C ARG A 189 -12.32 19.24 18.59
N GLU A 190 -11.39 19.13 19.54
CA GLU A 190 -11.11 17.90 20.30
C GLU A 190 -12.36 17.42 21.03
N GLU A 191 -13.04 18.30 21.75
CA GLU A 191 -14.28 17.98 22.47
C GLU A 191 -15.43 17.60 21.52
N ALA A 192 -15.56 18.25 20.37
CA ALA A 192 -16.54 17.87 19.36
C ALA A 192 -16.25 16.47 18.77
N THR A 193 -14.98 16.20 18.42
CA THR A 193 -14.54 14.92 17.86
C THR A 193 -14.67 13.79 18.87
N ALA A 194 -14.31 14.02 20.14
CA ALA A 194 -14.44 13.03 21.20
C ALA A 194 -15.91 12.67 21.47
N ARG A 195 -16.83 13.65 21.40
CA ARG A 195 -18.27 13.40 21.53
C ARG A 195 -18.85 12.59 20.37
N SER A 196 -18.33 12.78 19.15
CA SER A 196 -18.80 12.07 17.95
C SER A 196 -18.13 10.71 17.71
N ALA A 197 -16.97 10.45 18.31
CA ALA A 197 -16.19 9.23 18.09
C ALA A 197 -16.99 7.92 18.25
N PRO A 198 -17.80 7.71 19.31
CA PRO A 198 -18.58 6.47 19.45
C PRO A 198 -19.59 6.26 18.32
N LEU A 199 -20.21 7.34 17.83
CA LEU A 199 -21.13 7.27 16.70
C LEU A 199 -20.38 6.95 15.41
N ARG A 200 -19.25 7.61 15.16
CA ARG A 200 -18.38 7.33 14.00
C ARG A 200 -17.95 5.86 13.96
N GLU A 201 -17.49 5.32 15.08
CA GLU A 201 -17.09 3.91 15.20
C GLU A 201 -18.26 2.97 14.92
N ALA A 202 -19.43 3.25 15.48
CA ALA A 202 -20.64 2.45 15.23
C ALA A 202 -21.06 2.48 13.75
N LEU A 203 -20.95 3.62 13.08
CA LEU A 203 -21.25 3.75 11.65
C LEU A 203 -20.24 2.99 10.78
N LEU A 204 -18.94 3.09 11.08
CA LEU A 204 -17.89 2.32 10.40
C LEU A 204 -18.10 0.81 10.57
N ALA A 205 -18.42 0.35 11.78
CA ALA A 205 -18.70 -1.06 12.03
C ALA A 205 -19.89 -1.58 11.19
N ARG A 206 -20.94 -0.76 10.99
CA ARG A 206 -22.06 -1.10 10.11
C ARG A 206 -21.66 -1.20 8.65
N VAL A 207 -20.80 -0.31 8.17
CA VAL A 207 -20.26 -0.39 6.79
C VAL A 207 -19.42 -1.65 6.60
N THR A 208 -18.55 -1.97 7.57
CA THR A 208 -17.75 -3.19 7.56
C THR A 208 -18.59 -4.46 7.59
N ALA A 209 -19.68 -4.48 8.36
CA ALA A 209 -20.60 -5.62 8.41
C ALA A 209 -21.39 -5.81 7.10
N HIS A 210 -21.68 -4.73 6.38
CA HIS A 210 -22.46 -4.73 5.15
C HIS A 210 -21.76 -3.92 4.04
N PRO A 211 -20.64 -4.43 3.48
CA PRO A 211 -19.80 -3.68 2.55
C PRO A 211 -20.46 -3.45 1.18
N ASP A 212 -21.66 -3.95 0.91
CA ASP A 212 -22.41 -3.65 -0.31
C ASP A 212 -23.62 -2.73 -0.10
N ASP A 213 -23.97 -2.43 1.15
CA ASP A 213 -25.09 -1.55 1.47
C ASP A 213 -24.62 -0.07 1.47
N ASP A 214 -25.26 0.74 0.64
CA ASP A 214 -24.95 2.16 0.54
C ASP A 214 -25.65 2.98 1.64
N SER A 215 -26.70 2.44 2.28
CA SER A 215 -27.44 3.12 3.34
C SER A 215 -26.57 3.50 4.56
N PRO A 216 -25.79 2.60 5.18
CA PRO A 216 -24.90 2.97 6.28
C PRO A 216 -23.78 3.91 5.83
N ARG A 217 -23.41 3.90 4.55
CA ARG A 217 -22.40 4.80 3.99
C ARG A 217 -22.92 6.22 3.87
N GLN A 218 -24.16 6.41 3.41
CA GLN A 218 -24.78 7.73 3.32
C GLN A 218 -24.90 8.37 4.71
N VAL A 219 -25.31 7.61 5.73
CA VAL A 219 -25.36 8.13 7.12
C VAL A 219 -23.96 8.49 7.63
N LEU A 220 -22.94 7.68 7.32
CA LEU A 220 -21.55 8.01 7.63
C LEU A 220 -21.09 9.27 6.87
N ALA A 221 -21.49 9.45 5.62
CA ALA A 221 -21.14 10.59 4.80
C ALA A 221 -21.67 11.89 5.42
N ASP A 222 -22.96 11.92 5.78
CA ASP A 222 -23.58 13.08 6.43
C ASP A 222 -22.84 13.41 7.74
N HIS A 223 -22.58 12.40 8.57
CA HIS A 223 -21.84 12.57 9.81
C HIS A 223 -20.42 13.14 9.60
N LEU A 224 -19.70 12.64 8.59
CA LEU A 224 -18.35 13.10 8.26
C LEU A 224 -18.37 14.54 7.70
N MET A 225 -19.35 14.88 6.87
CA MET A 225 -19.52 16.23 6.32
C MET A 225 -19.83 17.25 7.42
N GLU A 226 -20.64 16.89 8.42
CA GLU A 226 -20.90 17.75 9.61
C GLU A 226 -19.61 18.06 10.39
N GLN A 227 -18.61 17.18 10.35
CA GLN A 227 -17.30 17.39 10.99
C GLN A 227 -16.27 18.05 10.05
N GLY A 228 -16.65 18.34 8.80
CA GLY A 228 -15.76 18.84 7.76
C GLY A 228 -14.73 17.80 7.28
N ASP A 229 -15.03 16.51 7.36
CA ASP A 229 -14.16 15.45 6.83
C ASP A 229 -14.47 15.21 5.34
N PRO A 230 -13.51 15.45 4.41
CA PRO A 230 -13.74 15.31 2.97
C PRO A 230 -14.06 13.87 2.53
N LEU A 231 -13.83 12.88 3.40
CA LEU A 231 -14.25 11.50 3.14
C LEU A 231 -15.77 11.41 2.94
N GLY A 232 -16.55 12.23 3.67
CA GLY A 232 -18.00 12.27 3.52
C GLY A 232 -18.44 12.75 2.14
N GLU A 233 -17.78 13.78 1.59
CA GLU A 233 -18.01 14.24 0.22
C GLU A 233 -17.70 13.13 -0.80
N LEU A 234 -16.57 12.43 -0.64
CA LEU A 234 -16.22 11.33 -1.54
C LEU A 234 -17.27 10.21 -1.52
N ILE A 235 -17.73 9.81 -0.32
CA ILE A 235 -18.77 8.77 -0.19
C ILE A 235 -20.03 9.21 -0.95
N THR A 236 -20.51 10.43 -0.69
CA THR A 236 -21.70 10.99 -1.33
C THR A 236 -21.57 10.97 -2.85
N LEU A 237 -20.47 11.50 -3.39
CA LEU A 237 -20.23 11.53 -4.84
C LEU A 237 -20.16 10.14 -5.48
N GLN A 238 -19.50 9.18 -4.84
CA GLN A 238 -19.35 7.83 -5.39
C GLN A 238 -20.62 6.97 -5.27
N CYS A 239 -21.51 7.28 -4.32
CA CYS A 239 -22.82 6.62 -4.17
C CYS A 239 -23.91 7.22 -5.09
N MET A 240 -23.67 8.38 -5.70
CA MET A 240 -24.62 8.96 -6.67
C MET A 240 -24.63 8.18 -8.00
N PRO A 241 -25.80 8.05 -8.67
CA PRO A 241 -25.89 7.44 -9.99
C PRO A 241 -25.11 8.21 -11.08
N GLN A 242 -25.07 9.53 -10.98
CA GLN A 242 -24.32 10.41 -11.87
C GLN A 242 -23.18 11.06 -11.07
N ARG A 243 -21.98 10.53 -11.25
CA ARG A 243 -20.79 10.94 -10.49
C ARG A 243 -20.15 12.16 -11.12
N ASP A 244 -19.75 13.11 -10.29
CA ASP A 244 -18.79 14.14 -10.69
C ASP A 244 -17.37 13.54 -10.65
N GLU A 245 -16.99 12.87 -11.74
CA GLU A 245 -15.70 12.20 -11.85
C GLU A 245 -14.52 13.17 -11.67
N ALA A 246 -14.65 14.42 -12.15
CA ALA A 246 -13.60 15.42 -12.00
C ALA A 246 -13.38 15.79 -10.52
N ARG A 247 -14.47 15.94 -9.75
CA ARG A 247 -14.38 16.19 -8.31
C ARG A 247 -13.86 14.98 -7.55
N VAL A 248 -14.31 13.77 -7.91
CA VAL A 248 -13.81 12.50 -7.32
C VAL A 248 -12.31 12.34 -7.57
N THR A 249 -11.83 12.56 -8.80
CA THR A 249 -10.40 12.49 -9.12
C THR A 249 -9.60 13.48 -8.28
N ARG A 250 -10.03 14.75 -8.18
CA ARG A 250 -9.34 15.74 -7.36
C ARG A 250 -9.30 15.34 -5.88
N LEU A 251 -10.42 14.84 -5.34
CA LEU A 251 -10.47 14.35 -3.96
C LEU A 251 -9.51 13.18 -3.73
N LEU A 252 -9.39 12.25 -4.69
CA LEU A 252 -8.46 11.12 -4.62
C LEU A 252 -7.00 11.54 -4.82
N GLU A 253 -6.72 12.54 -5.66
CA GLU A 253 -5.37 13.10 -5.82
C GLU A 253 -4.87 13.73 -4.51
N VAL A 254 -5.74 14.46 -3.81
CA VAL A 254 -5.39 15.17 -2.57
C VAL A 254 -5.45 14.24 -1.34
N HIS A 255 -6.45 13.35 -1.27
CA HIS A 255 -6.75 12.55 -0.07
C HIS A 255 -6.70 11.02 -0.32
N GLY A 256 -6.24 10.54 -1.46
CA GLY A 256 -6.21 9.10 -1.76
C GLY A 256 -5.33 8.31 -0.80
N ASN A 257 -4.06 8.71 -0.61
CA ASN A 257 -3.17 7.97 0.30
C ASN A 257 -3.63 8.09 1.76
N ARG A 258 -4.23 9.23 2.14
CA ARG A 258 -4.95 9.41 3.42
C ARG A 258 -5.90 8.26 3.69
N TRP A 259 -6.82 8.03 2.76
CA TRP A 259 -7.87 7.05 2.95
C TRP A 259 -7.36 5.60 2.83
N ALA A 260 -6.18 5.40 2.23
CA ALA A 260 -5.53 4.09 2.11
C ALA A 260 -4.64 3.70 3.30
N ALA A 261 -4.13 4.64 4.09
CA ALA A 261 -3.21 4.37 5.18
C ALA A 261 -3.66 3.37 6.27
N PRO A 262 -4.95 3.25 6.68
CA PRO A 262 -5.32 2.28 7.71
C PRO A 262 -5.20 0.83 7.25
N LEU A 263 -4.91 0.60 5.97
CA LEU A 263 -4.52 -0.72 5.47
C LEU A 263 -3.13 -1.14 5.97
N GLY A 264 -2.32 -0.19 6.46
CA GLY A 264 -1.01 -0.41 7.02
C GLY A 264 0.14 -0.20 6.01
N PRO A 265 1.39 -0.39 6.46
CA PRO A 265 2.59 -0.02 5.69
C PRO A 265 2.89 -0.99 4.55
N CYS A 266 2.22 -2.14 4.48
CA CYS A 266 2.44 -3.13 3.43
C CYS A 266 1.71 -2.86 2.12
N VAL A 267 0.88 -1.84 2.08
CA VAL A 267 0.12 -1.46 0.90
C VAL A 267 0.80 -0.29 0.20
N VAL A 268 0.92 -0.38 -1.12
CA VAL A 268 1.32 0.75 -1.97
C VAL A 268 0.11 1.67 -2.10
N HIS A 269 0.02 2.69 -1.24
CA HIS A 269 -1.17 3.53 -1.11
C HIS A 269 -1.60 4.20 -2.42
N GLN A 270 -0.66 4.58 -3.28
CA GLN A 270 -0.93 5.22 -4.58
C GLN A 270 -1.64 4.29 -5.58
N LEU A 271 -1.60 2.98 -5.34
CA LEU A 271 -2.23 1.96 -6.17
C LEU A 271 -3.53 1.41 -5.55
N VAL A 272 -3.96 1.95 -4.41
CA VAL A 272 -5.22 1.56 -3.79
C VAL A 272 -6.39 2.14 -4.58
N ARG A 273 -7.30 1.26 -5.00
CA ARG A 273 -8.57 1.68 -5.60
C ARG A 273 -9.62 1.80 -4.52
N LEU A 274 -10.20 2.99 -4.40
CA LEU A 274 -11.32 3.29 -3.51
C LEU A 274 -12.63 3.27 -4.30
N GLU A 275 -13.62 2.54 -3.81
CA GLU A 275 -15.00 2.59 -4.28
C GLU A 275 -15.93 2.86 -3.11
N ARG A 276 -16.86 3.80 -3.29
CA ARG A 276 -17.73 4.32 -2.23
C ARG A 276 -16.92 4.77 -1.00
N ALA A 277 -15.72 5.29 -1.26
CA ALA A 277 -14.67 5.70 -0.34
C ALA A 277 -14.03 4.61 0.55
N PHE A 278 -14.18 3.34 0.19
CA PHE A 278 -13.53 2.22 0.87
C PHE A 278 -12.61 1.45 -0.07
N PRO A 279 -11.53 0.85 0.45
CA PRO A 279 -10.58 0.12 -0.38
C PRO A 279 -11.21 -1.16 -0.91
N VAL A 280 -11.15 -1.34 -2.23
CA VAL A 280 -11.64 -2.53 -2.93
C VAL A 280 -10.54 -3.31 -3.63
N ALA A 281 -9.46 -2.66 -4.01
CA ALA A 281 -8.28 -3.30 -4.59
C ALA A 281 -7.02 -2.66 -4.02
N VAL A 282 -6.04 -3.50 -3.70
CA VAL A 282 -4.78 -3.06 -3.09
C VAL A 282 -3.59 -3.77 -3.73
N THR A 283 -2.47 -3.08 -3.80
CA THR A 283 -1.18 -3.70 -4.12
C THR A 283 -0.36 -3.83 -2.85
N VAL A 284 0.06 -5.04 -2.53
CA VAL A 284 0.93 -5.34 -1.39
C VAL A 284 2.35 -5.45 -1.89
N ALA A 285 3.19 -4.49 -1.50
CA ALA A 285 4.62 -4.52 -1.79
C ALA A 285 5.38 -4.89 -0.52
N MET A 286 6.01 -6.07 -0.52
CA MET A 286 6.75 -6.53 0.64
C MET A 286 8.20 -6.04 0.63
N SER A 287 8.62 -5.42 1.73
CA SER A 287 10.04 -5.29 2.04
C SER A 287 10.65 -6.69 2.26
N PRO A 288 11.85 -6.99 1.72
CA PRO A 288 12.55 -8.26 1.98
C PRO A 288 12.81 -8.54 3.48
N SER A 289 12.70 -7.51 4.32
CA SER A 289 12.86 -7.62 5.77
C SER A 289 11.64 -8.18 6.49
N TRP A 290 10.45 -8.15 5.87
CA TRP A 290 9.20 -8.58 6.47
C TRP A 290 8.93 -10.05 6.18
N ARG A 291 9.04 -10.89 7.21
CA ARG A 291 8.65 -12.31 7.11
C ARG A 291 7.17 -12.54 7.38
N LEU A 292 6.54 -11.64 8.14
CA LEU A 292 5.13 -11.68 8.51
C LEU A 292 4.51 -10.32 8.23
N LEU A 293 3.27 -10.32 7.76
CA LEU A 293 2.47 -9.11 7.60
C LEU A 293 1.78 -8.77 8.92
N PRO A 294 1.53 -7.48 9.21
CA PRO A 294 0.68 -7.10 10.34
C PRO A 294 -0.73 -7.69 10.16
N PRO A 295 -1.44 -8.02 11.26
CA PRO A 295 -2.82 -8.48 11.17
C PRO A 295 -3.70 -7.48 10.40
N PRO A 296 -4.56 -7.93 9.47
CA PRO A 296 -5.42 -7.02 8.72
C PRO A 296 -6.46 -6.37 9.63
N GLY A 297 -6.46 -5.03 9.70
CA GLY A 297 -7.47 -4.26 10.42
C GLY A 297 -8.86 -4.27 9.76
N PRO A 298 -9.88 -3.65 10.37
CA PRO A 298 -11.27 -3.67 9.87
C PRO A 298 -11.45 -3.13 8.45
N PHE A 299 -10.62 -2.18 8.00
CA PHE A 299 -10.68 -1.62 6.64
C PHE A 299 -10.40 -2.65 5.54
N TRP A 300 -9.73 -3.77 5.86
CA TRP A 300 -9.53 -4.85 4.91
C TRP A 300 -10.82 -5.59 4.53
N SER A 301 -11.89 -5.46 5.35
CA SER A 301 -13.18 -6.12 5.13
C SER A 301 -13.89 -5.73 3.83
N THR A 302 -13.53 -4.58 3.25
CA THR A 302 -14.07 -4.10 1.99
C THR A 302 -13.22 -4.51 0.78
N VAL A 303 -12.00 -5.00 1.02
CA VAL A 303 -11.03 -5.36 -0.03
C VAL A 303 -11.48 -6.65 -0.73
N ARG A 304 -11.51 -6.60 -2.05
CA ARG A 304 -11.92 -7.71 -2.93
C ARG A 304 -10.76 -8.27 -3.74
N GLU A 305 -9.75 -7.46 -3.97
CA GLU A 305 -8.64 -7.74 -4.87
C GLU A 305 -7.31 -7.39 -4.19
N ILE A 306 -6.38 -8.35 -4.17
CA ILE A 306 -5.01 -8.16 -3.68
C ILE A 306 -4.05 -8.50 -4.81
N ASP A 307 -3.20 -7.56 -5.16
CA ASP A 307 -2.05 -7.77 -6.04
C ASP A 307 -0.78 -7.87 -5.21
N TRP A 308 -0.05 -8.98 -5.35
CA TRP A 308 1.17 -9.26 -4.57
C TRP A 308 2.45 -8.73 -5.21
N SER A 309 2.36 -8.15 -6.42
CA SER A 309 3.50 -7.68 -7.21
C SER A 309 4.66 -8.68 -7.29
N GLY A 310 4.35 -9.99 -7.36
CA GLY A 310 5.33 -11.08 -7.38
C GLY A 310 6.07 -11.34 -6.06
N SER A 311 5.78 -10.57 -5.02
CA SER A 311 6.44 -10.63 -3.71
C SER A 311 5.73 -11.57 -2.74
N GLY A 312 6.45 -12.07 -1.72
CA GLY A 312 5.87 -12.80 -0.59
C GLY A 312 6.42 -14.19 -0.33
N TYR A 313 5.99 -14.77 0.79
CA TYR A 313 6.45 -16.06 1.34
C TYR A 313 5.27 -17.01 1.55
N GLY A 314 5.52 -18.24 2.04
CA GLY A 314 4.43 -19.18 2.28
C GLY A 314 3.49 -18.81 3.44
N ALA A 315 3.93 -17.95 4.39
CA ALA A 315 3.12 -17.60 5.56
C ALA A 315 1.90 -16.72 5.21
N GLN A 316 1.94 -16.05 4.06
CA GLN A 316 0.88 -15.14 3.61
C GLN A 316 -0.43 -15.88 3.26
N ALA A 317 -0.38 -17.17 2.94
CA ALA A 317 -1.58 -17.97 2.74
C ALA A 317 -2.43 -18.07 4.03
N GLU A 318 -1.80 -18.16 5.19
CA GLU A 318 -2.47 -18.16 6.49
C GLU A 318 -3.03 -16.77 6.82
N TRP A 319 -2.25 -15.73 6.51
CA TRP A 319 -2.70 -14.34 6.67
C TRP A 319 -3.99 -14.06 5.89
N LEU A 320 -4.11 -14.59 4.66
CA LEU A 320 -5.33 -14.48 3.83
C LEU A 320 -6.57 -15.14 4.45
N ALA A 321 -6.41 -16.05 5.42
CA ALA A 321 -7.52 -16.69 6.12
C ALA A 321 -8.12 -15.82 7.24
N HIS A 322 -7.57 -14.64 7.49
CA HIS A 322 -8.06 -13.73 8.51
C HIS A 322 -9.51 -13.27 8.23
N PRO A 323 -10.39 -13.12 9.26
CA PRO A 323 -11.79 -12.75 9.05
C PRO A 323 -12.01 -11.46 8.25
N ASN A 324 -11.15 -10.45 8.45
CA ASN A 324 -11.22 -9.19 7.72
C ASN A 324 -10.84 -9.31 6.23
N LEU A 325 -10.42 -10.48 5.74
CA LEU A 325 -10.12 -10.73 4.32
C LEU A 325 -11.18 -11.64 3.66
N GLY A 326 -12.29 -11.90 4.34
CA GLY A 326 -13.36 -12.78 3.85
C GLY A 326 -14.04 -12.30 2.55
N GLN A 327 -13.79 -11.08 2.09
CA GLN A 327 -14.30 -10.55 0.82
C GLN A 327 -13.29 -10.62 -0.34
N VAL A 328 -12.05 -11.07 -0.07
CA VAL A 328 -11.00 -11.18 -1.09
C VAL A 328 -11.31 -12.33 -2.04
N THR A 329 -11.72 -11.99 -3.25
CA THR A 329 -12.11 -12.96 -4.29
C THR A 329 -11.14 -13.00 -5.46
N VAL A 330 -10.24 -12.01 -5.56
CA VAL A 330 -9.24 -11.92 -6.62
C VAL A 330 -7.86 -11.80 -6.00
N LEU A 331 -6.94 -12.68 -6.40
CA LEU A 331 -5.53 -12.58 -6.08
C LEU A 331 -4.71 -12.46 -7.36
N ARG A 332 -3.82 -11.47 -7.43
CA ARG A 332 -2.94 -11.23 -8.57
C ARG A 332 -1.47 -11.36 -8.24
N GLN A 333 -0.70 -11.70 -9.27
CA GLN A 333 0.76 -11.78 -9.21
C GLN A 333 1.25 -12.66 -8.04
N VAL A 334 0.53 -13.75 -7.77
CA VAL A 334 0.79 -14.66 -6.66
C VAL A 334 1.95 -15.56 -7.03
N ASN A 335 3.05 -15.46 -6.31
CA ASN A 335 4.17 -16.36 -6.53
C ASN A 335 3.88 -17.79 -6.04
N VAL A 336 4.70 -18.72 -6.50
CA VAL A 336 4.52 -20.15 -6.23
C VAL A 336 4.52 -20.51 -4.74
N ARG A 337 5.26 -19.78 -3.89
CA ARG A 337 5.37 -20.08 -2.46
C ARG A 337 4.05 -19.84 -1.73
N ILE A 338 3.34 -18.78 -2.07
CA ILE A 338 1.99 -18.51 -1.57
C ILE A 338 1.02 -19.53 -2.17
N ALA A 339 1.06 -19.72 -3.49
CA ALA A 339 0.12 -20.55 -4.24
C ALA A 339 0.00 -21.98 -3.70
N ARG A 340 1.13 -22.61 -3.34
CA ARG A 340 1.17 -23.98 -2.78
C ARG A 340 0.34 -24.14 -1.52
N ARG A 341 0.21 -23.07 -0.73
CA ARG A 341 -0.43 -23.10 0.59
C ARG A 341 -1.86 -22.55 0.59
N LEU A 342 -2.32 -21.93 -0.50
CA LEU A 342 -3.67 -21.38 -0.57
C LEU A 342 -4.75 -22.44 -0.31
N GLY A 343 -4.53 -23.67 -0.79
CA GLY A 343 -5.46 -24.79 -0.60
C GLY A 343 -5.55 -25.31 0.84
N GLU A 344 -4.65 -24.90 1.74
CA GLU A 344 -4.68 -25.26 3.16
C GLU A 344 -5.81 -24.52 3.92
N HIS A 345 -6.39 -23.49 3.31
CA HIS A 345 -7.38 -22.62 3.92
C HIS A 345 -8.65 -22.51 3.04
N PRO A 346 -9.85 -22.39 3.62
CA PRO A 346 -11.11 -22.28 2.87
C PRO A 346 -11.32 -20.85 2.34
N LEU A 347 -10.43 -20.38 1.47
CA LEU A 347 -10.45 -19.01 0.97
C LEU A 347 -11.59 -18.82 -0.07
N PRO A 348 -12.25 -17.64 -0.10
CA PRO A 348 -13.34 -17.36 -1.04
C PRO A 348 -12.87 -16.98 -2.46
N VAL A 349 -11.58 -17.14 -2.75
CA VAL A 349 -10.93 -16.79 -4.02
C VAL A 349 -11.63 -17.44 -5.21
N ARG A 350 -11.99 -16.60 -6.18
CA ARG A 350 -12.62 -16.96 -7.45
C ARG A 350 -11.66 -16.85 -8.63
N ARG A 351 -10.79 -15.84 -8.61
CA ARG A 351 -9.78 -15.58 -9.64
C ARG A 351 -8.39 -15.54 -9.02
N LEU A 352 -7.47 -16.28 -9.63
CA LEU A 352 -6.09 -16.38 -9.21
C LEU A 352 -5.16 -16.19 -10.40
N GLU A 353 -4.22 -15.27 -10.27
CA GLU A 353 -3.15 -15.07 -11.24
C GLU A 353 -1.81 -15.40 -10.59
N LEU A 354 -1.12 -16.38 -11.16
CA LEU A 354 0.12 -16.98 -10.70
C LEU A 354 1.30 -16.47 -11.51
N THR A 355 2.46 -16.35 -10.88
CA THR A 355 3.73 -15.95 -11.53
C THR A 355 4.82 -17.00 -11.37
N GLY A 356 5.56 -17.24 -12.45
CA GLY A 356 6.77 -18.07 -12.50
C GLY A 356 6.54 -19.49 -13.04
N PRO A 357 7.63 -20.25 -13.29
CA PRO A 357 7.56 -21.61 -13.83
C PRO A 357 7.09 -22.59 -12.75
N LEU A 358 5.79 -22.86 -12.72
CA LEU A 358 5.15 -23.63 -11.65
C LEU A 358 5.58 -25.10 -11.66
N ALA A 359 5.81 -25.68 -12.84
CA ALA A 359 6.13 -27.09 -12.99
C ALA A 359 7.43 -27.51 -12.30
N HIS A 360 8.40 -26.61 -12.27
CA HIS A 360 9.70 -26.85 -11.64
C HIS A 360 9.65 -26.59 -10.13
N GLU A 361 8.98 -25.53 -9.70
CA GLU A 361 9.00 -25.10 -8.30
C GLU A 361 7.90 -25.73 -7.44
N ALA A 362 6.77 -26.11 -8.03
CA ALA A 362 5.60 -26.68 -7.36
C ALA A 362 4.73 -27.54 -8.30
N PRO A 363 5.20 -28.75 -8.65
CA PRO A 363 4.45 -29.65 -9.53
C PRO A 363 3.07 -30.06 -8.97
N ASP A 364 2.85 -29.89 -7.67
CA ASP A 364 1.62 -30.19 -6.94
C ASP A 364 0.66 -28.99 -6.80
N VAL A 365 1.02 -27.79 -7.30
CA VAL A 365 0.27 -26.55 -7.01
C VAL A 365 -1.20 -26.63 -7.41
N PHE A 366 -1.52 -27.13 -8.60
CA PHE A 366 -2.91 -27.23 -9.08
C PHE A 366 -3.74 -28.26 -8.32
N MET A 367 -3.09 -29.28 -7.73
CA MET A 367 -3.76 -30.23 -6.83
C MET A 367 -4.18 -29.54 -5.53
N GLY A 368 -3.28 -28.74 -4.94
CA GLY A 368 -3.61 -27.94 -3.75
C GLY A 368 -4.70 -26.91 -4.03
N LEU A 369 -4.59 -26.18 -5.15
CA LEU A 369 -5.57 -25.17 -5.55
C LEU A 369 -6.98 -25.75 -5.82
N ALA A 370 -7.08 -27.04 -6.14
CA ALA A 370 -8.39 -27.70 -6.28
C ALA A 370 -9.21 -27.70 -4.96
N ALA A 371 -8.56 -27.54 -3.81
CA ALA A 371 -9.21 -27.42 -2.51
C ALA A 371 -9.96 -26.07 -2.33
N LEU A 372 -9.66 -25.05 -3.14
CA LEU A 372 -10.37 -23.78 -3.09
C LEU A 372 -11.79 -23.95 -3.66
N PRO A 373 -12.85 -23.70 -2.87
CA PRO A 373 -14.21 -24.08 -3.24
C PRO A 373 -14.83 -23.20 -4.34
N ARG A 374 -14.33 -21.98 -4.53
CA ARG A 374 -14.89 -21.00 -5.47
C ARG A 374 -13.98 -20.66 -6.65
N LEU A 375 -12.78 -21.26 -6.72
CA LEU A 375 -11.83 -20.98 -7.77
C LEU A 375 -12.36 -21.47 -9.13
N SER A 376 -12.51 -20.54 -10.06
CA SER A 376 -13.09 -20.76 -11.40
C SER A 376 -12.27 -20.10 -12.51
N TRP A 377 -11.40 -19.14 -12.16
CA TRP A 377 -10.47 -18.52 -13.10
C TRP A 377 -9.04 -18.66 -12.61
N VAL A 378 -8.18 -19.27 -13.42
CA VAL A 378 -6.73 -19.27 -13.20
C VAL A 378 -5.98 -18.65 -14.38
N GLU A 379 -5.02 -17.79 -14.08
CA GLU A 379 -4.08 -17.23 -15.03
C GLU A 379 -2.65 -17.56 -14.57
N VAL A 380 -1.79 -17.97 -15.49
CA VAL A 380 -0.38 -18.26 -15.24
C VAL A 380 0.44 -17.37 -16.16
N GLN A 381 1.17 -16.44 -15.55
CA GLN A 381 2.16 -15.62 -16.23
C GLN A 381 3.53 -16.30 -16.21
N GLU A 382 4.32 -16.06 -17.27
CA GLU A 382 5.61 -16.73 -17.48
C GLU A 382 5.46 -18.26 -17.53
N ALA A 383 4.34 -18.72 -18.10
CA ALA A 383 3.98 -20.12 -18.12
C ALA A 383 4.88 -20.94 -19.05
N GLU A 384 5.22 -22.15 -18.61
CA GLU A 384 5.80 -23.19 -19.44
C GLU A 384 4.71 -24.13 -19.97
N PRO A 385 4.94 -24.84 -21.10
CA PRO A 385 3.97 -25.83 -21.60
C PRO A 385 3.57 -26.89 -20.57
N GLN A 386 4.50 -27.24 -19.67
CA GLN A 386 4.26 -28.19 -18.58
C GLN A 386 3.25 -27.68 -17.56
N ASP A 387 3.13 -26.36 -17.33
CA ASP A 387 2.13 -25.78 -16.43
C ASP A 387 0.71 -26.01 -16.95
N VAL A 388 0.53 -25.93 -18.27
CA VAL A 388 -0.73 -26.26 -18.95
C VAL A 388 -1.09 -27.72 -18.72
N LEU A 389 -0.10 -28.62 -18.83
CA LEU A 389 -0.31 -30.05 -18.62
C LEU A 389 -0.69 -30.37 -17.17
N LEU A 390 0.00 -29.76 -16.20
CA LEU A 390 -0.28 -29.93 -14.78
C LEU A 390 -1.69 -29.43 -14.44
N CYS A 391 -2.08 -28.26 -14.95
CA CYS A 391 -3.43 -27.74 -14.74
C CYS A 391 -4.48 -28.67 -15.37
N ALA A 392 -4.32 -29.01 -16.65
CA ALA A 392 -5.26 -29.85 -17.42
C ALA A 392 -5.45 -31.25 -16.81
N SER A 393 -4.41 -31.78 -16.17
CA SER A 393 -4.44 -33.11 -15.53
C SER A 393 -4.99 -33.08 -14.09
N SER A 394 -5.18 -31.89 -13.51
CA SER A 394 -5.65 -31.73 -12.14
C SER A 394 -7.18 -31.79 -12.03
N PRO A 395 -7.74 -32.09 -10.82
CA PRO A 395 -9.17 -31.98 -10.56
C PRO A 395 -9.72 -30.56 -10.80
N LEU A 396 -8.87 -29.53 -10.72
CA LEU A 396 -9.28 -28.15 -10.91
C LEU A 396 -9.76 -27.87 -12.34
N ALA A 397 -9.17 -28.52 -13.35
CA ALA A 397 -9.47 -28.28 -14.77
C ALA A 397 -10.98 -28.37 -15.10
N ARG A 398 -11.70 -29.31 -14.46
CA ARG A 398 -13.13 -29.54 -14.70
C ARG A 398 -14.05 -28.44 -14.15
N ARG A 399 -13.53 -27.60 -13.25
CA ARG A 399 -14.27 -26.53 -12.57
C ARG A 399 -13.92 -25.15 -13.11
N LEU A 400 -12.86 -25.03 -13.90
CA LEU A 400 -12.44 -23.74 -14.43
C LEU A 400 -13.40 -23.29 -15.53
N GLU A 401 -13.98 -22.12 -15.33
CA GLU A 401 -14.66 -21.35 -16.37
C GLU A 401 -13.64 -20.74 -17.33
N ARG A 402 -12.44 -20.43 -16.82
CA ARG A 402 -11.35 -19.86 -17.61
C ARG A 402 -9.98 -20.27 -17.09
N PHE A 403 -9.11 -20.73 -17.98
CA PHE A 403 -7.69 -20.90 -17.76
C PHE A 403 -6.92 -20.08 -18.78
N LYS A 404 -5.90 -19.33 -18.36
CA LYS A 404 -5.01 -18.61 -19.25
C LYS A 404 -3.56 -18.91 -18.88
N ALA A 405 -2.74 -19.24 -19.87
CA ALA A 405 -1.31 -19.40 -19.73
C ALA A 405 -0.61 -18.51 -20.76
N SER A 406 0.43 -17.80 -20.36
CA SER A 406 1.20 -16.97 -21.29
C SER A 406 2.67 -16.89 -20.90
N SER A 407 3.54 -16.98 -21.90
CA SER A 407 4.97 -16.66 -21.80
C SER A 407 5.23 -15.27 -22.40
N LEU A 408 6.09 -14.47 -21.76
CA LEU A 408 6.32 -13.06 -22.07
C LEU A 408 6.69 -12.82 -23.54
N ARG A 409 5.74 -12.30 -24.34
CA ARG A 409 5.91 -11.98 -25.77
C ARG A 409 6.24 -13.18 -26.66
N GLU A 410 5.97 -14.40 -26.20
CA GLU A 410 6.27 -15.62 -26.95
C GLU A 410 4.99 -16.26 -27.48
N TRP A 411 4.10 -16.62 -26.56
CA TRP A 411 2.83 -17.27 -26.85
C TRP A 411 1.83 -17.04 -25.72
N SER A 412 0.54 -17.18 -26.04
CA SER A 412 -0.53 -17.26 -25.04
C SER A 412 -1.56 -18.29 -25.44
N LEU A 413 -2.20 -18.88 -24.43
CA LEU A 413 -3.24 -19.87 -24.58
C LEU A 413 -4.33 -19.58 -23.55
N THR A 414 -5.56 -19.48 -24.02
CA THR A 414 -6.76 -19.34 -23.19
C THR A 414 -7.67 -20.53 -23.44
N VAL A 415 -8.13 -21.16 -22.37
CA VAL A 415 -9.18 -22.18 -22.39
C VAL A 415 -10.40 -21.59 -21.67
N ALA A 416 -11.54 -21.57 -22.35
CA ALA A 416 -12.84 -21.15 -21.85
C ALA A 416 -13.88 -22.20 -22.28
N PRO A 417 -14.15 -23.24 -21.47
CA PRO A 417 -14.93 -24.41 -21.91
C PRO A 417 -16.34 -24.11 -22.44
N THR A 418 -16.95 -23.01 -22.01
CA THR A 418 -18.30 -22.58 -22.42
C THR A 418 -18.32 -21.73 -23.69
N ALA A 419 -17.16 -21.33 -24.23
CA ALA A 419 -17.09 -20.53 -25.45
C ALA A 419 -17.35 -21.40 -26.69
N GLY A 420 -17.88 -20.78 -27.76
CA GLY A 420 -18.13 -21.48 -29.04
C GLY A 420 -16.85 -22.04 -29.69
N VAL A 421 -15.69 -21.42 -29.40
CA VAL A 421 -14.35 -21.99 -29.64
C VAL A 421 -13.62 -22.00 -28.29
N PRO A 422 -13.58 -23.15 -27.60
CA PRO A 422 -13.11 -23.20 -26.21
C PRO A 422 -11.63 -22.92 -26.00
N ILE A 423 -10.78 -23.11 -27.01
CA ILE A 423 -9.35 -22.78 -26.90
C ILE A 423 -9.00 -21.68 -27.90
N GLU A 424 -8.38 -20.63 -27.42
CA GLU A 424 -7.76 -19.59 -28.24
C GLU A 424 -6.27 -19.54 -27.92
N ALA A 425 -5.43 -19.68 -28.94
CA ALA A 425 -3.99 -19.67 -28.81
C ALA A 425 -3.37 -18.64 -29.75
N THR A 426 -2.42 -17.85 -29.26
CA THR A 426 -1.70 -16.84 -30.04
C THR A 426 -0.21 -17.12 -30.01
N LEU A 427 0.42 -17.14 -31.18
CA LEU A 427 1.88 -17.21 -31.35
C LEU A 427 2.42 -15.84 -31.77
N GLU A 428 3.29 -15.26 -30.95
CA GLU A 428 3.90 -13.95 -31.19
C GLU A 428 5.16 -14.06 -32.05
N HIS A 429 5.98 -15.09 -31.83
CA HIS A 429 7.23 -15.32 -32.56
C HIS A 429 7.47 -16.81 -32.87
N GLU A 430 7.98 -17.10 -34.08
CA GLU A 430 8.07 -18.48 -34.60
C GLU A 430 9.03 -19.39 -33.82
N SER A 431 10.05 -18.83 -33.16
CA SER A 431 11.00 -19.57 -32.31
C SER A 431 10.32 -20.31 -31.16
N HIS A 432 9.11 -19.90 -30.75
CA HIS A 432 8.36 -20.51 -29.65
C HIS A 432 7.26 -21.45 -30.13
N CYS A 433 7.26 -21.78 -31.43
CA CYS A 433 6.31 -22.71 -32.03
C CYS A 433 6.33 -24.09 -31.35
N ALA A 434 7.50 -24.57 -30.92
CA ALA A 434 7.61 -25.85 -30.23
C ALA A 434 6.94 -25.83 -28.85
N ALA A 435 7.20 -24.78 -28.06
CA ALA A 435 6.58 -24.59 -26.76
C ALA A 435 5.04 -24.47 -26.89
N LEU A 436 4.55 -23.66 -27.84
CA LEU A 436 3.11 -23.57 -28.08
C LEU A 436 2.51 -24.90 -28.55
N ALA A 437 3.20 -25.65 -29.40
CA ALA A 437 2.75 -26.98 -29.84
C ALA A 437 2.59 -27.94 -28.65
N GLU A 438 3.50 -27.91 -27.68
CA GLU A 438 3.37 -28.70 -26.45
C GLU A 438 2.19 -28.24 -25.58
N ALA A 439 2.05 -26.92 -25.39
CA ALA A 439 0.93 -26.34 -24.65
C ALA A 439 -0.42 -26.71 -25.29
N LEU A 440 -0.51 -26.72 -26.63
CA LEU A 440 -1.71 -27.15 -27.36
C LEU A 440 -2.01 -28.63 -27.17
N ARG A 441 -1.01 -29.51 -27.12
CA ARG A 441 -1.23 -30.93 -26.83
C ARG A 441 -1.73 -31.12 -25.40
N ALA A 442 -1.16 -30.38 -24.45
CA ALA A 442 -1.57 -30.40 -23.06
C ALA A 442 -3.01 -29.89 -22.87
N ALA A 443 -3.38 -28.82 -23.58
CA ALA A 443 -4.70 -28.20 -23.47
C ALA A 443 -5.85 -29.11 -23.91
N ALA A 444 -5.59 -30.16 -24.69
CA ALA A 444 -6.59 -31.19 -25.00
C ALA A 444 -7.08 -31.92 -23.72
N GLY A 445 -6.29 -31.91 -22.63
CA GLY A 445 -6.66 -32.47 -21.33
C GLY A 445 -7.84 -31.76 -20.65
N PHE A 446 -8.17 -30.52 -21.06
CA PHE A 446 -9.38 -29.83 -20.60
C PHE A 446 -10.68 -30.41 -21.18
N GLY A 447 -10.60 -31.40 -22.07
CA GLY A 447 -11.77 -32.10 -22.63
C GLY A 447 -12.54 -31.29 -23.68
N VAL A 448 -11.90 -30.29 -24.28
CA VAL A 448 -12.48 -29.44 -25.31
C VAL A 448 -11.84 -29.73 -26.68
N HIS A 449 -12.63 -29.58 -27.75
CA HIS A 449 -12.25 -30.08 -29.08
C HIS A 449 -12.25 -29.05 -30.20
N ALA A 450 -12.56 -27.78 -29.91
CA ALA A 450 -12.44 -26.69 -30.88
C ALA A 450 -11.35 -25.69 -30.44
N LEU A 451 -10.53 -25.29 -31.40
CA LEU A 451 -9.36 -24.44 -31.21
C LEU A 451 -9.34 -23.35 -32.28
N ARG A 452 -9.00 -22.12 -31.88
CA ARG A 452 -8.57 -21.05 -32.78
C ARG A 452 -7.11 -20.74 -32.52
N LEU A 453 -6.31 -20.79 -33.58
CA LEU A 453 -4.89 -20.43 -33.55
C LEU A 453 -4.68 -19.12 -34.32
N HIS A 454 -4.19 -18.11 -33.63
CA HIS A 454 -3.74 -16.85 -34.21
C HIS A 454 -2.21 -16.81 -34.28
N SER A 455 -1.65 -16.29 -35.37
CA SER A 455 -0.23 -15.96 -35.43
C SER A 455 -0.03 -14.56 -36.01
N ARG A 456 0.79 -13.73 -35.36
CA ARG A 456 1.06 -12.37 -35.86
C ARG A 456 2.07 -12.33 -37.00
N ARG A 457 2.79 -13.42 -37.23
CA ARG A 457 3.85 -13.53 -38.24
C ARG A 457 3.59 -14.72 -39.16
N ARG A 458 4.24 -14.70 -40.32
CA ARG A 458 4.22 -15.83 -41.24
C ARG A 458 4.96 -17.02 -40.61
N LEU A 459 4.39 -18.21 -40.74
CA LEU A 459 5.00 -19.44 -40.24
C LEU A 459 5.75 -20.14 -41.38
N GLY A 460 7.02 -20.52 -41.13
CA GLY A 460 7.73 -21.44 -42.01
C GLY A 460 7.06 -22.82 -42.07
N ALA A 461 7.29 -23.58 -43.15
CA ALA A 461 6.67 -24.88 -43.37
C ALA A 461 6.88 -25.86 -42.20
N ARG A 462 8.09 -25.90 -41.63
CA ARG A 462 8.41 -26.73 -40.45
C ARG A 462 7.56 -26.37 -39.22
N HIS A 463 7.42 -25.08 -38.91
CA HIS A 463 6.64 -24.59 -37.78
C HIS A 463 5.14 -24.88 -37.98
N ARG A 464 4.65 -24.70 -39.21
CA ARG A 464 3.27 -25.04 -39.57
C ARG A 464 2.98 -26.54 -39.37
N SER A 465 3.81 -27.42 -39.94
CA SER A 465 3.63 -28.87 -39.78
C SER A 465 3.67 -29.31 -38.32
N LEU A 466 4.49 -28.64 -37.48
CA LEU A 466 4.55 -28.89 -36.05
C LEU A 466 3.24 -28.54 -35.34
N LEU A 467 2.64 -27.38 -35.65
CA LEU A 467 1.36 -26.97 -35.08
C LEU A 467 0.19 -27.81 -35.63
N GLU A 468 0.20 -28.17 -36.91
CA GLU A 468 -0.79 -29.09 -37.49
C GLU A 468 -0.75 -30.45 -36.76
N ALA A 469 0.44 -30.99 -36.51
CA ALA A 469 0.60 -32.23 -35.73
C ALA A 469 0.12 -32.07 -34.27
N ALA A 470 0.38 -30.93 -33.62
CA ALA A 470 -0.08 -30.65 -32.27
C ALA A 470 -1.60 -30.48 -32.16
N THR A 471 -2.24 -30.04 -33.25
CA THR A 471 -3.67 -29.76 -33.30
C THR A 471 -4.52 -30.91 -33.83
N ALA A 472 -3.89 -32.03 -34.24
CA ALA A 472 -4.57 -33.21 -34.79
C ALA A 472 -5.63 -33.84 -33.87
N ARG A 473 -5.61 -33.55 -32.56
CA ARG A 473 -6.60 -34.05 -31.58
C ARG A 473 -7.87 -33.20 -31.49
N TYR A 474 -7.89 -32.03 -32.12
CA TYR A 474 -9.04 -31.13 -32.14
C TYR A 474 -9.93 -31.46 -33.33
N THR A 475 -11.25 -31.49 -33.11
CA THR A 475 -12.23 -31.76 -34.16
C THR A 475 -12.47 -30.57 -35.07
N ARG A 476 -12.22 -29.36 -34.56
CA ARG A 476 -12.31 -28.10 -35.32
C ARG A 476 -11.11 -27.22 -34.99
N VAL A 477 -10.36 -26.83 -36.03
CA VAL A 477 -9.23 -25.90 -35.90
C VAL A 477 -9.44 -24.73 -36.84
N GLU A 478 -9.55 -23.54 -36.28
CA GLU A 478 -9.61 -22.28 -37.01
C GLU A 478 -8.22 -21.66 -37.07
N TRP A 479 -7.68 -21.51 -38.27
CA TRP A 479 -6.38 -20.89 -38.50
C TRP A 479 -6.56 -19.43 -38.90
N ASP A 480 -6.21 -18.52 -38.00
CA ASP A 480 -6.19 -17.07 -38.27
C ASP A 480 -4.75 -16.62 -38.47
N LEU A 481 -4.26 -16.78 -39.70
CA LEU A 481 -2.90 -16.48 -40.11
C LEU A 481 -2.88 -15.26 -41.05
N PRO A 482 -1.81 -14.43 -41.04
CA PRO A 482 -1.71 -13.27 -41.90
C PRO A 482 -1.79 -13.70 -43.38
N ARG A 483 -2.60 -13.01 -44.18
CA ARG A 483 -2.77 -13.31 -45.61
C ARG A 483 -1.48 -12.98 -46.38
N GLY A 484 -0.82 -14.00 -46.98
CA GLY A 484 0.39 -13.81 -47.77
C GLY A 484 1.11 -15.12 -48.14
N PHE A 485 0.71 -15.68 -49.27
CA PHE A 485 1.15 -16.91 -49.96
C PHE A 485 1.20 -18.21 -49.13
N TRP A 486 0.09 -18.94 -49.29
CA TRP A 486 -0.08 -20.39 -49.16
C TRP A 486 1.01 -21.18 -49.90
#